data_AF-A0A6M0H617-F1
#
_entry.id   AF-A0A6M0H617-F1
#
_cell.length_a   1.000
_cell.length_b   1.000
_cell.length_c   1.000
_cell.angle_alpha   90.00
_cell.angle_beta   90.00
_cell.angle_gamma   90.00
#
_symmetry.space_group_name_H-M   'P 1'
#
loop_
_entity.id
_entity.type
_entity.pdbx_description
1 polymer ?
#
loop_
_entity_poly.entity_id
_entity_poly.type
_entity_poly.pdbx_seq_one_letter_code
_entity_poly.pdbx_strand_id
1 'polypeptide(L)'
;MELKKRMKFIDPETKEVVELEEVDRIELNGNTYLLLAPLDNSDDAYIYKIVNMEGEKYELTEVEDEKEFEAVVAEYDRLFDEEMNE
;
A
#
# COMPACT_ATOMS: atom_id res chain seq x y z
N MET A 1 -10.91 6.33 -17.27
CA MET A 1 -11.11 5.05 -16.58
C MET A 1 -9.81 4.76 -15.89
N GLU A 2 -9.63 5.26 -14.67
CA GLU A 2 -8.48 4.89 -13.87
C GLU A 2 -8.59 3.40 -13.54
N LEU A 3 -7.60 2.65 -13.99
CA LEU A 3 -7.47 1.22 -13.72
C LEU A 3 -7.08 1.06 -12.25
N LYS A 4 -8.06 1.11 -11.35
CA LYS A 4 -7.88 0.63 -9.97
C LYS A 4 -7.48 -0.84 -10.04
N LYS A 5 -6.22 -1.13 -9.74
CA LYS A 5 -5.65 -2.47 -9.86
C LYS A 5 -6.03 -3.25 -8.60
N ARG A 6 -7.08 -4.06 -8.72
CA ARG A 6 -7.54 -4.99 -7.69
C ARG A 6 -6.65 -6.23 -7.66
N MET A 7 -6.02 -6.49 -6.53
CA MET A 7 -5.09 -7.59 -6.32
C MET A 7 -5.61 -8.49 -5.20
N LYS A 8 -5.45 -9.80 -5.37
CA LYS A 8 -5.81 -10.79 -4.35
C LYS A 8 -4.56 -11.12 -3.57
N PHE A 9 -4.53 -10.70 -2.32
CA PHE A 9 -3.50 -11.08 -1.39
C PHE A 9 -3.97 -12.29 -0.59
N ILE A 10 -3.04 -13.18 -0.30
CA ILE A 10 -3.29 -14.29 0.59
C ILE A 10 -2.45 -14.01 1.82
N ASP A 11 -3.11 -13.66 2.91
CA ASP A 11 -2.42 -13.40 4.16
C ASP A 11 -1.70 -14.66 4.62
N PRO A 12 -0.37 -14.63 4.81
CA PRO A 12 0.40 -15.80 5.17
C PRO A 12 0.04 -16.34 6.57
N GLU A 13 -0.43 -15.46 7.47
CA GLU A 13 -0.83 -15.82 8.82
C GLU A 13 -2.22 -16.48 8.88
N THR A 14 -3.23 -15.89 8.24
CA THR A 14 -4.62 -16.36 8.33
C THR A 14 -5.00 -17.34 7.21
N LYS A 15 -4.24 -17.35 6.10
CA LYS A 15 -4.56 -18.03 4.83
C LYS A 15 -5.86 -17.54 4.20
N GLU A 16 -6.36 -16.38 4.61
CA GLU A 16 -7.53 -15.76 4.00
C GLU A 16 -7.13 -15.05 2.71
N VAL A 17 -8.04 -15.09 1.73
CA VAL A 17 -7.87 -14.37 0.47
C VAL A 17 -8.49 -13.00 0.68
N VAL A 18 -7.65 -11.99 0.89
CA VAL A 18 -8.09 -10.61 1.02
C VAL A 18 -7.98 -9.93 -0.33
N GLU A 19 -9.09 -9.36 -0.79
CA GLU A 19 -9.11 -8.56 -2.00
C GLU A 19 -8.82 -7.11 -1.63
N LEU A 20 -7.62 -6.66 -1.99
CA LEU A 20 -7.16 -5.31 -1.72
C LEU A 20 -7.13 -4.50 -3.02
N GLU A 21 -7.45 -3.23 -2.91
CA GLU A 21 -7.30 -2.24 -3.97
C GLU A 21 -6.03 -1.42 -3.73
N GLU A 22 -5.17 -1.34 -4.73
CA GLU A 22 -4.06 -0.37 -4.74
C GLU A 22 -4.68 1.04 -4.78
N VAL A 23 -4.63 1.72 -3.63
CA VAL A 23 -5.10 3.09 -3.48
C VAL A 23 -4.05 4.04 -4.02
N ASP A 24 -2.81 3.88 -3.54
CA ASP A 24 -1.70 4.76 -3.89
C ASP A 24 -0.35 4.06 -3.75
N ARG A 25 0.70 4.67 -4.31
CA ARG A 25 2.07 4.19 -4.25
C ARG A 25 3.01 5.34 -3.88
N ILE A 26 3.81 5.13 -2.84
CA ILE A 26 4.70 6.14 -2.28
C ILE A 26 6.13 5.65 -2.44
N GLU A 27 6.98 6.47 -3.04
CA GLU A 27 8.40 6.18 -3.19
C GLU A 27 9.19 7.00 -2.19
N LEU A 28 9.68 6.35 -1.13
CA LEU A 28 10.36 7.01 -0.01
C LEU A 28 11.72 6.33 0.24
N ASN A 29 12.79 7.13 0.34
CA ASN A 29 14.16 6.64 0.59
C ASN A 29 14.65 5.53 -0.38
N GLY A 30 14.13 5.49 -1.60
CA GLY A 30 14.46 4.46 -2.60
C GLY A 30 13.74 3.13 -2.38
N ASN A 31 12.80 3.07 -1.43
CA ASN A 31 11.87 1.97 -1.26
C ASN A 31 10.50 2.37 -1.83
N THR A 32 9.76 1.38 -2.35
CA THR A 32 8.40 1.59 -2.84
C THR A 32 7.40 1.02 -1.84
N TYR A 33 6.47 1.85 -1.41
CA TYR A 33 5.37 1.51 -0.51
C TYR A 33 4.06 1.56 -1.27
N LEU A 34 3.17 0.63 -0.98
CA LEU A 34 1.83 0.53 -1.55
C LEU A 34 0.81 0.71 -0.44
N LEU A 35 -0.12 1.64 -0.61
CA LEU A 35 -1.33 1.73 0.19
C LEU A 35 -2.37 0.80 -0.42
N LEU A 36 -2.79 -0.17 0.37
CA LEU A 36 -3.76 -1.19 0.01
C LEU A 36 -4.99 -1.04 0.89
N ALA A 37 -6.15 -0.75 0.29
CA ALA A 37 -7.41 -0.71 1.03
C ALA A 37 -8.23 -1.97 0.77
N PRO A 38 -8.80 -2.61 1.81
CA PRO A 38 -9.70 -3.74 1.63
C PRO A 38 -11.00 -3.31 0.93
N LEU A 39 -11.45 -4.14 0.00
CA LEU A 39 -12.72 -3.90 -0.71
C LEU A 39 -13.96 -4.07 0.17
N ASP A 40 -13.81 -4.66 1.36
CA ASP A 40 -14.91 -4.94 2.30
C ASP A 40 -15.41 -3.68 3.05
N ASN A 41 -15.02 -2.47 2.62
CA ASN A 41 -15.39 -1.21 3.27
C ASN A 41 -14.88 -1.09 4.72
N SER A 42 -13.82 -1.81 5.08
CA SER A 42 -13.07 -1.43 6.29
C SER A 42 -12.34 -0.13 6.00
N ASP A 43 -12.53 0.86 6.87
CA ASP A 43 -11.88 2.18 6.80
C ASP A 43 -10.36 2.11 6.98
N ASP A 44 -9.81 0.95 7.35
CA ASP A 44 -8.37 0.74 7.56
C ASP A 44 -7.65 0.35 6.26
N ALA A 45 -6.81 1.25 5.75
CA ALA A 45 -5.84 0.96 4.70
C ALA A 45 -4.54 0.43 5.30
N TYR A 46 -3.90 -0.49 4.58
CA TYR A 46 -2.65 -1.13 4.97
C TYR A 46 -1.49 -0.62 4.12
N ILE A 47 -0.35 -0.34 4.75
CA ILE A 47 0.86 0.08 4.06
C ILE A 47 1.83 -1.10 3.97
N TYR A 48 2.18 -1.46 2.74
CA TYR A 48 3.13 -2.53 2.47
C TYR A 48 4.31 -2.02 1.67
N LYS A 49 5.52 -2.50 1.99
CA LYS A 49 6.75 -2.20 1.27
C LYS A 49 7.07 -3.29 0.27
N ILE A 50 7.38 -2.90 -0.97
CA ILE A 50 7.89 -3.82 -1.99
C ILE A 50 9.35 -4.15 -1.66
N VAL A 51 9.59 -5.39 -1.23
CA VAL A 51 10.95 -5.89 -0.96
C VAL A 51 11.53 -6.64 -2.14
N ASN A 52 10.67 -7.17 -3.01
CA ASN A 52 11.10 -7.88 -4.21
C ASN A 52 10.03 -7.81 -5.29
N MET A 53 10.46 -7.91 -6.55
CA MET A 53 9.59 -7.98 -7.71
C MET A 53 10.11 -9.07 -8.64
N GLU A 54 9.40 -10.20 -8.67
CA GLU A 54 9.73 -11.34 -9.51
C GLU A 54 8.72 -11.47 -10.65
N GLY A 55 9.05 -10.85 -11.79
CA GLY A 55 8.21 -10.86 -12.99
C GLY A 55 6.87 -10.15 -12.77
N GLU A 56 5.79 -10.93 -12.70
CA GLU A 56 4.42 -10.43 -12.46
C GLU A 56 4.02 -10.47 -10.98
N LYS A 57 4.89 -10.96 -10.09
CA LYS A 57 4.66 -11.08 -8.65
C LYS A 57 5.46 -10.03 -7.88
N TYR A 58 4.83 -9.47 -6.85
CA TYR A 58 5.44 -8.52 -5.93
C TYR A 58 5.51 -9.20 -4.57
N GLU A 59 6.68 -9.19 -3.93
CA GLU A 59 6.81 -9.54 -2.52
C GLU A 59 6.65 -8.26 -1.72
N LEU A 60 5.56 -8.24 -0.96
CA LEU A 60 5.20 -7.15 -0.06
C LEU A 60 5.54 -7.58 1.37
N THR A 61 6.14 -6.67 2.12
CA THR A 61 6.33 -6.83 3.57
C THR A 61 5.57 -5.74 4.30
N GLU A 62 4.98 -6.09 5.42
CA GLU A 62 4.46 -5.11 6.38
C GLU A 62 5.61 -4.23 6.91
N VAL A 63 5.31 -2.94 7.10
CA VAL A 63 6.28 -1.99 7.67
C VAL A 63 6.22 -2.13 9.19
N GLU A 64 7.09 -2.98 9.74
CA GLU A 64 7.16 -3.23 11.19
C GLU A 64 7.77 -2.05 11.98
N ASP A 65 8.54 -1.18 11.31
CA ASP A 65 9.17 -0.02 11.94
C ASP A 65 8.22 1.18 11.96
N GLU A 66 7.78 1.58 13.16
CA GLU A 66 6.83 2.69 13.37
C GLU A 66 7.29 3.99 12.71
N LYS A 67 8.60 4.30 12.73
CA LYS A 67 9.11 5.54 12.12
C LYS A 67 9.05 5.49 10.59
N GLU A 68 9.29 4.32 10.01
CA GLU A 68 9.15 4.12 8.57
C GLU A 68 7.68 4.25 8.17
N PHE A 69 6.76 3.65 8.93
CA PHE A 69 5.33 3.78 8.69
C PHE A 69 4.86 5.24 8.79
N GLU A 70 5.18 5.94 9.87
CA GLU A 70 4.84 7.35 10.06
C GLU A 70 5.41 8.24 8.95
N ALA A 71 6.63 7.97 8.48
CA ALA A 71 7.23 8.73 7.39
C ALA A 71 6.49 8.54 6.06
N VAL A 72 6.03 7.32 5.77
CA VAL A 72 5.21 7.03 4.57
C VAL A 72 3.84 7.68 4.68
N VAL A 73 3.18 7.60 5.85
CA VAL A 73 1.89 8.27 6.09
C VAL A 73 2.04 9.79 5.96
N ALA A 74 3.11 10.38 6.49
CA ALA A 74 3.34 11.81 6.38
C ALA A 74 3.60 12.26 4.93
N GLU A 75 4.34 11.47 4.16
CA GLU A 75 4.55 11.73 2.74
C GLU A 75 3.23 11.57 1.96
N TYR A 76 2.40 10.57 2.30
CA TYR A 76 1.07 10.39 1.73
C TYR A 76 0.16 11.60 1.98
N ASP A 77 0.02 11.99 3.25
CA ASP A 77 -0.82 13.11 3.67
C ASP A 77 -0.39 14.39 2.96
N ARG A 78 0.93 14.60 2.84
CA ARG A 78 1.49 15.72 2.10
C ARG A 78 1.14 15.68 0.61
N LEU A 79 1.31 14.55 -0.07
CA LEU A 79 0.98 14.40 -1.49
C LEU A 79 -0.52 14.58 -1.72
N PHE A 80 -1.35 14.04 -0.83
CA PHE A 80 -2.81 14.12 -0.90
C PHE A 80 -3.34 15.54 -0.63
N ASP A 81 -2.75 16.25 0.32
CA ASP A 81 -3.07 17.67 0.61
C ASP A 81 -2.61 18.57 -0.55
N GLU A 82 -1.46 18.30 -1.17
CA GLU A 82 -0.99 19.01 -2.37
C GLU A 82 -1.94 18.80 -3.57
N GLU A 83 -2.45 17.59 -3.81
CA GLU A 83 -3.41 17.30 -4.91
C GLU A 83 -4.79 17.95 -4.72
N MET A 84 -5.23 18.21 -3.48
CA MET A 84 -6.53 18.82 -3.17
C MET A 84 -6.55 20.35 -3.31
N ASN A 85 -5.39 20.99 -3.48
CA ASN A 85 -5.24 22.45 -3.45
C ASN A 85 -4.95 23.09 -4.84
N GLU A 86 -5.15 22.35 -5.95
CA GLU A 86 -5.11 22.89 -7.33
C GLU A 86 -6.49 23.15 -7.95
#